data_AF-A0A0A0JGC6-F1
#
_entry.id   AF-A0A0A0JGC6-F1
#
_cell.length_a   1.000
_cell.length_b   1.000
_cell.length_c   1.000
_cell.angle_alpha   90.00
_cell.angle_beta   90.00
_cell.angle_gamma   90.00
#
_symmetry.space_group_name_H-M   'P 1'
#
loop_
_entity.id
_entity.type
_entity.pdbx_description
1 polymer ?
#
loop_
_entity_poly.entity_id
_entity_poly.type
_entity_poly.pdbx_seq_one_letter_code
_entity_poly.pdbx_strand_id
1 'polypeptide(L)'
;MTGMLGVSLVHRGDLALGGGDVIAFAVAWGWLLAMLGLTLFVGLVLVTQLREPGFPLAEVAPLPKPVVPLIALEGSAFLGLGLGLIVRPDFWGELVPWSVSTIDSRALGVWCLTLGVALLQALVEADLDRVGPGLLALTSIGTLGLIGMAWHHSDIAWATWTAPIAVGLLVGLLATGVVGSVLLRRARAATTA
;
A
#
# COMPACT_ATOMS: atom_id res chain seq x y z
N MET A 1 6.38 3.88 6.00
CA MET A 1 7.28 3.20 6.97
C MET A 1 7.34 3.94 8.30
N THR A 2 7.60 5.25 8.32
CA THR A 2 7.55 6.07 9.55
C THR A 2 6.21 5.96 10.31
N GLY A 3 5.08 5.90 9.59
CA GLY A 3 3.76 5.69 10.19
C GLY A 3 3.64 4.34 10.92
N MET A 4 4.17 3.26 10.33
CA MET A 4 4.16 1.93 10.95
C MET A 4 5.05 1.90 12.20
N LEU A 5 6.24 2.51 12.12
CA LEU A 5 7.11 2.67 13.28
C LEU A 5 6.39 3.44 14.40
N GLY A 6 5.68 4.52 14.06
CA GLY A 6 4.86 5.27 15.01
C GLY A 6 3.78 4.42 15.68
N VAL A 7 3.02 3.65 14.89
CA VAL A 7 2.00 2.73 15.43
C VAL A 7 2.62 1.68 16.36
N SER A 8 3.73 1.07 15.96
CA SER A 8 4.44 0.06 16.77
C SER A 8 5.00 0.64 18.06
N LEU A 9 5.48 1.89 18.07
CA LEU A 9 5.98 2.55 19.28
C LEU A 9 4.85 2.93 20.24
N VAL A 10 3.71 3.39 19.72
CA VAL A 10 2.53 3.73 20.54
C VAL A 10 1.95 2.48 21.23
N HIS A 11 1.93 1.34 20.53
CA HIS A 11 1.40 0.08 21.04
C HIS A 11 2.51 -0.88 21.50
N ARG A 12 3.64 -0.34 21.96
CA ARG A 12 4.81 -1.13 22.41
C ARG A 12 4.48 -2.15 23.51
N GLY A 13 3.42 -1.91 24.28
CA GLY A 13 2.96 -2.81 25.33
C GLY A 13 2.18 -4.04 24.82
N ASP A 14 1.61 -3.94 23.61
CA ASP A 14 0.87 -5.02 22.96
C ASP A 14 1.81 -5.91 22.13
N LEU A 15 3.01 -5.41 21.82
CA LEU A 15 4.08 -6.18 21.21
C LEU A 15 4.83 -6.99 22.27
N ALA A 16 5.26 -8.20 21.91
CA ALA A 16 6.05 -9.08 22.77
C ALA A 16 7.49 -8.59 23.00
N LEU A 17 7.69 -7.33 23.38
CA LEU A 17 9.01 -6.68 23.54
C LEU A 17 9.60 -6.86 24.94
N GLY A 18 8.75 -7.11 25.94
CA GLY A 18 9.14 -7.26 27.35
C GLY A 18 9.48 -8.69 27.78
N GLY A 19 9.42 -9.66 26.85
CA GLY A 19 9.57 -11.09 27.13
C GLY A 19 8.28 -11.89 26.90
N GLY A 20 8.39 -13.21 26.74
CA GLY A 20 7.30 -14.10 26.39
C GLY A 20 7.78 -15.28 25.53
N ASP A 21 6.92 -15.77 24.64
CA ASP A 21 7.31 -16.76 23.63
C ASP A 21 8.50 -16.26 22.78
N VAL A 22 9.50 -17.12 22.59
CA VAL A 22 10.79 -16.74 21.98
C VAL A 22 10.60 -16.32 20.53
N ILE A 23 9.68 -16.97 19.81
CA ILE A 23 9.41 -16.66 18.40
C ILE A 23 8.71 -15.30 18.33
N ALA A 24 7.66 -15.07 19.14
CA ALA A 24 6.95 -13.80 19.18
C ALA A 24 7.88 -12.63 19.55
N PHE A 25 8.79 -12.82 20.51
CA PHE A 25 9.79 -11.84 20.90
C PHE A 25 10.76 -11.51 19.77
N ALA A 26 11.32 -12.54 19.13
CA ALA A 26 12.27 -12.36 18.02
C ALA A 26 11.60 -11.67 16.81
N VAL A 27 10.36 -12.03 16.49
CA VAL A 27 9.58 -11.42 15.41
C VAL A 27 9.27 -9.97 15.72
N ALA A 28 8.86 -9.63 16.95
CA ALA A 28 8.55 -8.26 17.35
C ALA A 28 9.78 -7.34 17.24
N TRP A 29 10.95 -7.78 17.73
CA TRP A 29 12.20 -7.03 17.59
C TRP A 29 12.68 -6.96 16.15
N GLY A 30 12.61 -8.07 15.41
CA GLY A 30 12.95 -8.09 13.98
C GLY A 30 12.12 -7.12 13.17
N TRP A 31 10.81 -7.08 13.43
CA TRP A 31 9.87 -6.13 12.82
C TRP A 31 10.25 -4.67 13.11
N LEU A 32 10.50 -4.33 14.38
CA LEU A 32 10.89 -2.97 14.77
C LEU A 32 12.20 -2.53 14.12
N LEU A 33 13.21 -3.41 14.14
CA LEU A 33 14.52 -3.12 13.53
C LEU A 33 14.40 -2.95 12.02
N ALA A 34 13.60 -3.78 11.35
CA ALA A 34 13.33 -3.65 9.93
C ALA A 34 12.63 -2.32 9.61
N MET A 35 11.61 -1.93 10.39
CA MET A 35 10.89 -0.67 10.19
C MET A 35 11.79 0.55 10.42
N LEU A 36 12.63 0.52 11.46
CA LEU A 36 13.61 1.57 11.71
C LEU A 36 14.64 1.65 10.59
N GLY A 37 15.27 0.52 10.24
CA GLY A 37 16.28 0.43 9.20
C GLY A 37 15.75 0.92 7.84
N LEU A 38 14.56 0.47 7.46
CA LEU A 38 13.93 0.90 6.21
C LEU A 38 13.57 2.38 6.22
N THR A 39 13.12 2.93 7.35
CA THR A 39 12.84 4.37 7.48
C THR A 39 14.11 5.21 7.30
N LEU A 40 15.22 4.81 7.94
CA LEU A 40 16.51 5.48 7.79
C LEU A 40 17.05 5.35 6.37
N PHE A 41 16.92 4.16 5.77
CA PHE A 41 17.36 3.91 4.40
C PHE A 41 16.60 4.76 3.39
N VAL A 42 15.26 4.79 3.46
CA VAL A 42 14.43 5.64 2.58
C VAL A 42 14.75 7.12 2.80
N GLY A 43 14.96 7.55 4.05
CA GLY A 43 15.38 8.92 4.35
C GLY A 43 16.73 9.27 3.73
N LEU A 44 17.70 8.36 3.80
CA LEU A 44 19.01 8.53 3.18
C LEU A 44 18.88 8.64 1.65
N VAL A 45 18.14 7.72 1.02
CA VAL A 45 17.89 7.74 -0.42
C VAL A 45 17.24 9.06 -0.84
N LEU A 46 16.21 9.51 -0.10
CA LEU A 46 15.54 10.77 -0.38
C LEU A 46 16.49 11.97 -0.28
N VAL A 47 17.33 12.02 0.76
CA VAL A 47 18.34 13.08 0.91
C VAL A 47 19.34 13.05 -0.24
N THR A 48 19.77 11.86 -0.69
CA THR A 48 20.67 11.75 -1.85
C THR A 48 19.99 12.19 -3.14
N GLN A 49 18.72 11.82 -3.36
CA GLN A 49 17.96 12.25 -4.54
C GLN A 49 17.74 13.77 -4.57
N LEU A 50 17.42 14.39 -3.44
CA LEU A 50 17.23 15.84 -3.34
C LEU A 50 18.51 16.65 -3.57
N ARG A 51 19.68 16.01 -3.48
CA ARG A 51 20.98 16.64 -3.74
C ARG A 51 21.41 16.54 -5.21
N GLU A 52 20.81 15.62 -5.96
CA GLU A 52 21.08 15.52 -7.40
C GLU A 52 20.35 16.65 -8.14
N PRO A 53 20.98 17.30 -9.13
CA PRO A 53 20.31 18.30 -9.96
C PRO A 53 19.11 17.69 -10.68
N GLY A 54 17.92 18.26 -10.49
CA GLY A 54 16.72 17.84 -11.21
C GLY A 54 16.85 18.21 -12.69
N PHE A 55 16.88 17.20 -13.57
CA PHE A 55 16.77 17.41 -15.00
C PHE A 55 15.32 17.14 -15.44
N PRO A 56 14.72 17.99 -16.29
CA PRO A 56 13.44 17.68 -16.89
C PRO A 56 13.60 16.45 -17.78
N LEU A 57 13.18 15.30 -17.26
CA LEU A 57 13.07 14.08 -18.05
C LEU A 57 11.87 14.24 -19.00
N ALA A 58 12.07 13.94 -20.28
CA ALA A 58 10.96 13.91 -21.23
C ALA A 58 9.94 12.84 -20.82
N GLU A 59 8.67 13.05 -21.14
CA GLU A 59 7.65 12.01 -20.99
C GLU A 59 7.91 10.90 -22.02
N VAL A 60 8.05 9.67 -21.55
CA VAL A 60 8.37 8.49 -22.38
C VAL A 60 7.13 7.64 -22.59
N ALA A 61 6.24 7.57 -21.59
CA ALA A 61 5.04 6.73 -21.65
C ALA A 61 3.85 7.41 -20.94
N PRO A 62 3.12 8.32 -21.61
CA PRO A 62 2.05 9.08 -20.97
C PRO A 62 0.91 8.16 -20.50
N LEU A 63 0.33 8.49 -19.34
CA LEU A 63 -0.75 7.72 -18.75
C LEU A 63 -2.05 7.87 -19.57
N PRO A 64 -2.75 6.77 -19.93
CA PRO A 64 -3.98 6.88 -20.70
C PRO A 64 -5.08 7.63 -19.94
N LYS A 65 -5.61 8.70 -20.54
CA LYS A 65 -6.67 9.55 -19.97
C LYS A 65 -7.88 8.78 -19.40
N PRO A 66 -8.36 7.69 -20.02
CA PRO A 66 -9.50 6.94 -19.47
C PRO A 66 -9.22 6.28 -18.12
N VAL A 67 -7.96 6.00 -17.79
CA VAL A 67 -7.56 5.31 -16.55
C VAL A 67 -7.40 6.28 -15.38
N VAL A 68 -7.15 7.57 -15.67
CA VAL A 68 -7.03 8.64 -14.67
C VAL A 68 -8.16 8.66 -13.64
N PRO A 69 -9.46 8.68 -14.01
CA PRO A 69 -10.53 8.70 -13.02
C PRO A 69 -10.58 7.42 -12.17
N LEU A 70 -10.19 6.27 -12.73
CA LEU A 70 -10.16 5.00 -12.00
C LEU A 70 -9.06 5.02 -10.92
N ILE A 71 -7.85 5.46 -11.28
CA ILE A 71 -6.74 5.61 -10.33
C ILE A 71 -7.07 6.67 -9.27
N ALA A 72 -7.72 7.77 -9.66
CA ALA A 72 -8.13 8.82 -8.72
C ALA A 72 -9.16 8.30 -7.71
N LEU A 73 -10.16 7.54 -8.18
CA LEU A 73 -11.16 6.92 -7.33
C LEU A 73 -10.54 5.91 -6.37
N GLU A 74 -9.72 5.01 -6.89
CA GLU A 74 -9.04 3.97 -6.11
C GLU A 74 -8.10 4.59 -5.06
N GLY A 75 -7.25 5.54 -5.48
CA GLY A 75 -6.33 6.25 -4.59
C GLY A 75 -7.07 7.02 -3.50
N SER A 76 -8.17 7.69 -3.83
CA SER A 76 -9.00 8.40 -2.85
C SER A 76 -9.69 7.46 -1.87
N ALA A 77 -10.17 6.30 -2.33
CA ALA A 77 -10.79 5.30 -1.48
C ALA A 77 -9.79 4.73 -0.45
N PHE A 78 -8.58 4.36 -0.90
CA PHE A 78 -7.51 3.91 -0.01
C PHE A 78 -7.04 5.01 0.96
N LEU A 79 -6.94 6.25 0.48
CA LEU A 79 -6.57 7.38 1.32
C LEU A 79 -7.61 7.64 2.42
N GLY A 80 -8.90 7.67 2.05
CA GLY A 80 -10.01 7.88 2.98
C GLY A 80 -10.13 6.76 4.01
N LEU A 81 -10.08 5.51 3.56
CA LEU A 81 -10.09 4.33 4.45
C LEU A 81 -8.88 4.35 5.38
N GLY A 82 -7.69 4.65 4.86
CA GLY A 82 -6.46 4.72 5.64
C GLY A 82 -6.49 5.76 6.75
N LEU A 83 -6.94 6.98 6.41
CA LEU A 83 -7.15 8.05 7.39
C LEU A 83 -8.20 7.66 8.43
N GLY A 84 -9.31 7.07 8.00
CA GLY A 84 -10.37 6.61 8.89
C GLY A 84 -9.87 5.60 9.92
N LEU A 85 -9.17 4.57 9.47
CA LEU A 85 -8.60 3.51 10.30
C LEU A 85 -7.54 4.03 11.29
N ILE A 86 -6.79 5.07 10.93
CA ILE A 86 -5.79 5.68 11.84
C ILE A 86 -6.49 6.52 12.92
N VAL A 87 -7.44 7.39 12.51
CA VAL A 87 -8.04 8.40 13.39
C VAL A 87 -9.15 7.80 14.27
N ARG A 88 -10.03 6.96 13.72
CA ARG A 88 -11.13 6.31 14.44
C ARG A 88 -11.18 4.80 14.14
N PRO A 89 -10.20 4.02 14.65
CA PRO A 89 -10.11 2.58 14.39
C PRO A 89 -11.37 1.82 14.85
N ASP A 90 -12.04 2.25 15.91
CA ASP A 90 -13.22 1.55 16.42
C ASP A 90 -14.40 1.57 15.43
N PHE A 91 -14.60 2.68 14.71
CA PHE A 91 -15.67 2.80 13.72
C PHE A 91 -15.25 2.22 12.36
N TRP A 92 -14.06 2.55 11.88
CA TRP A 92 -13.60 2.12 10.56
C TRP A 92 -13.14 0.65 10.55
N GLY A 93 -12.73 0.11 11.69
CA GLY A 93 -12.39 -1.30 11.86
C GLY A 93 -13.62 -2.21 11.70
N GLU A 94 -14.81 -1.76 12.11
CA GLU A 94 -16.07 -2.49 11.87
C GLU A 94 -16.43 -2.60 10.38
N LEU A 95 -15.88 -1.71 9.54
CA LEU A 95 -16.06 -1.76 8.09
C LEU A 95 -15.12 -2.78 7.42
N VAL A 96 -14.13 -3.31 8.14
CA VAL A 96 -13.29 -4.40 7.66
C VAL A 96 -14.10 -5.70 7.74
N PRO A 97 -14.15 -6.53 6.69
CA PRO A 97 -15.02 -7.70 6.69
C PRO A 97 -14.50 -8.86 7.56
N TRP A 98 -13.41 -8.66 8.31
CA TRP A 98 -12.87 -9.61 9.29
C TRP A 98 -12.58 -8.89 10.60
N SER A 99 -12.48 -9.65 11.69
CA SER A 99 -12.15 -9.09 13.01
C SER A 99 -10.74 -8.50 13.02
N VAL A 100 -10.61 -7.25 13.43
CA VAL A 100 -9.34 -6.53 13.55
C VAL A 100 -9.21 -5.92 14.93
N SER A 101 -8.03 -6.05 15.53
CA SER A 101 -7.71 -5.31 16.74
C SER A 101 -7.48 -3.83 16.44
N THR A 102 -7.43 -2.98 17.46
CA THR A 102 -7.14 -1.54 17.30
C THR A 102 -5.75 -1.31 16.68
N ILE A 103 -4.75 -2.10 17.09
CA ILE A 103 -3.39 -2.00 16.53
C ILE A 103 -3.37 -2.44 15.06
N ASP A 104 -4.05 -3.53 14.72
CA ASP A 104 -4.13 -4.03 13.33
C ASP A 104 -4.89 -3.07 12.44
N SER A 105 -5.96 -2.47 12.96
CA SER A 105 -6.75 -1.45 12.25
C SER A 105 -5.87 -0.25 11.87
N ARG A 106 -5.10 0.28 12.84
CA ARG A 106 -4.18 1.40 12.58
C ARG A 106 -3.05 1.02 11.63
N ALA A 107 -2.50 -0.18 11.78
CA ALA A 107 -1.46 -0.71 10.90
C ALA A 107 -1.97 -0.86 9.45
N LEU A 108 -3.15 -1.44 9.27
CA LEU A 108 -3.85 -1.50 7.98
C LEU A 108 -4.12 -0.10 7.44
N GLY A 109 -4.52 0.83 8.32
CA GLY A 109 -4.73 2.24 7.96
C GLY A 109 -3.49 2.91 7.39
N VAL A 110 -2.30 2.66 7.95
CA VAL A 110 -1.03 3.16 7.41
C VAL A 110 -0.72 2.57 6.04
N TRP A 111 -1.01 1.28 5.82
CA TRP A 111 -0.88 0.66 4.49
C TRP A 111 -1.82 1.29 3.48
N CYS A 112 -3.10 1.40 3.80
CA CYS A 112 -4.10 2.03 2.94
C CYS A 112 -3.73 3.48 2.62
N LEU A 113 -3.29 4.26 3.61
CA LEU A 113 -2.85 5.64 3.39
C LEU A 113 -1.64 5.70 2.46
N THR A 114 -0.65 4.82 2.66
CA THR A 114 0.54 4.75 1.80
C THR A 114 0.18 4.41 0.36
N LEU A 115 -0.72 3.45 0.15
CA LEU A 115 -1.21 3.06 -1.18
C LEU A 115 -2.02 4.18 -1.84
N GLY A 116 -2.90 4.84 -1.09
CA GLY A 116 -3.69 5.97 -1.58
C GLY A 116 -2.80 7.12 -2.05
N VAL A 117 -1.80 7.49 -1.24
CA VAL A 117 -0.81 8.52 -1.62
C VAL A 117 -0.03 8.10 -2.86
N ALA A 118 0.44 6.85 -2.93
CA ALA A 118 1.20 6.35 -4.08
C ALA A 118 0.38 6.39 -5.39
N LEU A 119 -0.88 5.97 -5.34
CA LEU A 119 -1.80 6.02 -6.50
C LEU A 119 -2.08 7.46 -6.95
N LEU A 120 -2.31 8.38 -6.00
CA LEU A 120 -2.55 9.79 -6.32
C LEU A 120 -1.28 10.49 -6.83
N GLN A 121 -0.12 10.14 -6.30
CA GLN A 121 1.17 10.63 -6.81
C GLN A 121 1.41 10.16 -8.25
N ALA A 122 1.00 8.95 -8.60
CA ALA A 122 1.09 8.46 -9.99
C ALA A 122 0.32 9.34 -10.99
N LEU A 123 -0.76 10.00 -10.55
CA LEU A 123 -1.49 10.96 -11.38
C LEU A 123 -0.74 12.28 -11.59
N VAL A 124 0.04 12.70 -10.59
CA VAL A 124 0.90 13.89 -10.69
C VAL A 124 2.08 13.62 -11.63
N GLU A 125 2.65 12.42 -11.54
CA GLU A 125 3.77 12.00 -12.38
C GLU A 125 3.36 11.84 -13.85
N ALA A 126 2.12 11.41 -14.11
CA ALA A 126 1.50 11.25 -15.43
C ALA A 126 2.27 10.39 -16.46
N ASP A 127 3.33 9.69 -16.04
CA ASP A 127 4.19 8.84 -16.86
C ASP A 127 4.30 7.42 -16.29
N LEU A 128 3.92 6.42 -17.10
CA LEU A 128 3.92 5.00 -16.76
C LEU A 128 5.32 4.43 -16.50
N ASP A 129 6.36 4.96 -17.14
CA ASP A 129 7.74 4.51 -16.96
C ASP A 129 8.24 4.83 -15.55
N ARG A 130 7.88 6.03 -15.08
CA ARG A 130 8.28 6.52 -13.74
C ARG A 130 7.55 5.81 -12.61
N VAL A 131 6.31 5.37 -12.84
CA VAL A 131 5.54 4.58 -11.86
C VAL A 131 5.74 3.08 -12.02
N GLY A 132 6.58 2.64 -12.96
CA GLY A 132 6.82 1.24 -13.31
C GLY A 132 7.10 0.31 -12.12
N PRO A 133 8.04 0.66 -11.21
CA PRO A 133 8.28 -0.13 -10.00
C PRO A 133 7.04 -0.25 -9.09
N GLY A 134 6.22 0.81 -9.04
CA GLY A 134 4.96 0.83 -8.29
C GLY A 134 3.93 -0.15 -8.84
N LEU A 135 3.87 -0.34 -10.15
CA LEU A 135 2.92 -1.27 -10.79
C LEU A 135 3.12 -2.71 -10.32
N LEU A 136 4.39 -3.15 -10.19
CA LEU A 136 4.71 -4.47 -9.65
C LEU A 136 4.22 -4.60 -8.20
N ALA A 137 4.44 -3.56 -7.38
CA ALA A 137 3.97 -3.55 -6.00
C ALA A 137 2.44 -3.66 -5.92
N LEU A 138 1.70 -2.90 -6.74
CA LEU A 138 0.23 -2.97 -6.79
C LEU A 138 -0.26 -4.36 -7.19
N THR A 139 0.36 -4.97 -8.22
CA THR A 139 0.07 -6.35 -8.63
C THR A 139 0.33 -7.33 -7.48
N SER A 140 1.50 -7.25 -6.85
CA SER A 140 1.85 -8.15 -5.74
C SER A 140 0.90 -8.00 -4.56
N ILE A 141 0.56 -6.77 -4.17
CA ILE A 141 -0.34 -6.50 -3.03
C ILE A 141 -1.77 -6.98 -3.35
N GLY A 142 -2.28 -6.67 -4.54
CA GLY A 142 -3.60 -7.13 -4.96
C GLY A 142 -3.68 -8.67 -5.02
N THR A 143 -2.68 -9.33 -5.62
CA THR A 143 -2.62 -10.80 -5.68
C THR A 143 -2.51 -11.41 -4.29
N LEU A 144 -1.57 -10.98 -3.45
CA LEU A 144 -1.37 -11.54 -2.11
C LEU A 144 -2.57 -11.29 -1.22
N GLY A 145 -3.21 -10.12 -1.31
CA GLY A 145 -4.43 -9.79 -0.58
C GLY A 145 -5.59 -10.73 -0.97
N LEU A 146 -5.80 -10.95 -2.27
CA LEU A 146 -6.85 -11.87 -2.75
C LEU A 146 -6.58 -13.32 -2.36
N ILE A 147 -5.32 -13.77 -2.44
CA ILE A 147 -4.91 -15.11 -1.96
C ILE A 147 -5.18 -15.22 -0.45
N GLY A 148 -4.81 -14.20 0.33
CA GLY A 148 -5.07 -14.15 1.76
C GLY A 148 -6.56 -14.27 2.07
N MET A 149 -7.42 -13.53 1.37
CA MET A 149 -8.87 -13.63 1.53
C MET A 149 -9.43 -15.00 1.14
N ALA A 150 -8.90 -15.62 0.08
CA ALA A 150 -9.32 -16.94 -0.35
C ALA A 150 -8.88 -18.04 0.65
N TRP A 151 -7.67 -17.90 1.21
CA TRP A 151 -7.16 -18.82 2.22
C TRP A 151 -7.97 -18.71 3.52
N HIS A 152 -8.19 -17.48 3.98
CA HIS A 152 -8.92 -17.18 5.21
C HIS A 152 -10.43 -16.95 4.97
N HIS A 153 -11.02 -17.66 4.00
CA HIS A 153 -12.41 -17.40 3.63
C HIS A 153 -13.39 -17.58 4.80
N SER A 154 -13.10 -18.48 5.76
CA SER A 154 -13.95 -18.73 6.92
C SER A 154 -13.99 -17.57 7.91
N ASP A 155 -12.96 -16.74 7.91
CA ASP A 155 -12.78 -15.65 8.88
C ASP A 155 -13.40 -14.34 8.36
N ILE A 156 -13.90 -14.36 7.12
CA ILE A 156 -14.49 -13.21 6.42
C ILE A 156 -16.01 -13.27 6.51
N ALA A 157 -16.60 -12.17 6.96
CA ALA A 157 -18.04 -11.96 7.02
C ALA A 157 -18.63 -11.68 5.63
N TRP A 158 -18.64 -12.67 4.74
CA TRP A 158 -19.11 -12.54 3.34
C TRP A 158 -20.56 -12.05 3.18
N ALA A 159 -21.40 -12.24 4.20
CA ALA A 159 -22.79 -11.79 4.19
C ALA A 159 -22.94 -10.27 4.38
N THR A 160 -21.86 -9.55 4.66
CA THR A 160 -21.85 -8.09 4.83
C THR A 160 -21.54 -7.37 3.53
N TRP A 161 -22.02 -6.13 3.41
CA TRP A 161 -21.79 -5.27 2.24
C TRP A 161 -20.32 -4.82 2.10
N THR A 162 -19.51 -4.98 3.14
CA THR A 162 -18.10 -4.57 3.17
C THR A 162 -17.18 -5.58 2.49
N ALA A 163 -17.53 -6.87 2.52
CA ALA A 163 -16.78 -7.93 1.85
C ALA A 163 -16.59 -7.68 0.34
N PRO A 164 -17.63 -7.41 -0.47
CA PRO A 164 -17.44 -7.12 -1.89
C PRO A 164 -16.68 -5.81 -2.15
N ILE A 165 -16.74 -4.82 -1.26
CA ILE A 165 -15.94 -3.59 -1.38
C ILE A 165 -14.45 -3.88 -1.17
N ALA A 166 -14.11 -4.66 -0.15
CA ALA A 166 -12.73 -5.08 0.10
C ALA A 166 -12.16 -5.86 -1.09
N VAL A 167 -12.93 -6.81 -1.64
CA VAL A 167 -12.56 -7.51 -2.87
C VAL A 167 -12.41 -6.55 -4.04
N GLY A 168 -13.34 -5.62 -4.24
CA GLY A 168 -13.30 -4.63 -5.30
C GLY A 168 -12.04 -3.75 -5.25
N LEU A 169 -11.62 -3.33 -4.05
CA LEU A 169 -10.39 -2.57 -3.84
C LEU A 169 -9.14 -3.39 -4.18
N LEU A 170 -9.06 -4.66 -3.76
CA LEU A 170 -7.92 -5.53 -4.07
C LEU A 170 -7.85 -5.91 -5.55
N VAL A 171 -9.00 -6.18 -6.18
CA VAL A 171 -9.11 -6.39 -7.62
C VAL A 171 -8.72 -5.12 -8.38
N GLY A 172 -9.10 -3.94 -7.87
CA GLY A 172 -8.62 -2.64 -8.36
C GLY A 172 -7.10 -2.59 -8.40
N LEU A 173 -6.42 -2.90 -7.30
CA LEU A 173 -4.96 -2.81 -7.21
C LEU A 173 -4.30 -3.76 -8.20
N LEU A 174 -4.83 -4.99 -8.26
CA LEU A 174 -4.36 -6.00 -9.19
C LEU A 174 -4.54 -5.56 -10.64
N ALA A 175 -5.73 -5.07 -11.00
CA ALA A 175 -6.05 -4.61 -12.34
C ALA A 175 -5.18 -3.40 -12.72
N THR A 176 -5.04 -2.41 -11.85
CA THR A 176 -4.18 -1.24 -12.05
C THR A 176 -2.72 -1.64 -12.28
N GLY A 177 -2.18 -2.54 -11.45
CA GLY A 177 -0.81 -3.04 -11.61
C GLY A 177 -0.59 -3.85 -12.90
N VAL A 178 -1.50 -4.79 -13.21
CA VAL A 178 -1.40 -5.66 -14.39
C VAL A 178 -1.59 -4.87 -15.69
N VAL A 179 -2.67 -4.09 -15.77
CA VAL A 179 -2.98 -3.28 -16.96
C VAL A 179 -1.88 -2.25 -17.19
N GLY A 180 -1.45 -1.54 -16.13
CA GLY A 180 -0.34 -0.59 -16.22
C GLY A 180 0.93 -1.25 -16.72
N SER A 181 1.26 -2.45 -16.22
CA SER A 181 2.47 -3.19 -16.64
C SER A 181 2.41 -3.61 -18.11
N VAL A 182 1.24 -4.03 -18.59
CA VAL A 182 1.02 -4.38 -20.01
C VAL A 182 1.16 -3.14 -20.89
N LEU A 183 0.57 -2.01 -20.49
CA LEU A 183 0.66 -0.75 -21.22
C LEU A 183 2.09 -0.23 -21.28
N LEU A 184 2.83 -0.29 -20.17
CA LEU A 184 4.23 0.09 -20.10
C LEU A 184 5.10 -0.77 -21.04
N ARG A 185 4.90 -2.09 -21.04
CA ARG A 185 5.61 -3.00 -21.96
C ARG A 185 5.33 -2.67 -23.42
N ARG A 186 4.09 -2.35 -23.77
CA ARG A 186 3.71 -1.94 -25.14
C ARG A 186 4.34 -0.62 -25.54
N ALA A 187 4.36 0.37 -24.64
CA ALA A 187 4.99 1.65 -24.89
C ALA A 187 6.50 1.49 -25.15
N ARG A 188 7.21 0.74 -24.30
CA ARG A 188 8.64 0.46 -24.48
C ARG A 188 8.95 -0.27 -25.79
N ALA A 189 8.12 -1.24 -26.18
CA ALA A 189 8.29 -1.97 -27.45
C ALA A 189 8.11 -1.06 -28.68
N ALA A 190 7.21 -0.07 -28.62
CA ALA A 190 6.99 0.88 -29.71
C ALA A 190 8.15 1.89 -29.86
N THR A 191 8.86 2.22 -28.79
CA THR A 191 10.04 3.11 -28.83
C THR A 191 11.29 2.42 -29.39
N THR A 192 11.36 1.08 -29.33
CA THR A 192 12.50 0.29 -29.84
C THR A 192 12.37 -0.14 -31.31
N ALA A 193 11.23 0.12 -31.95
CA ALA A 193 10.94 -0.21 -33.34
C ALA A 193 11.15 1.00 -34.26
#